data_AF-A0A969BB82-F1
#
_entry.id   AF-A0A969BB82-F1
#
_cell.length_a   1.000
_cell.length_b   1.000
_cell.length_c   1.000
_cell.angle_alpha   90.00
_cell.angle_beta   90.00
_cell.angle_gamma   90.00
#
_symmetry.space_group_name_H-M   'P 1'
#
loop_
_entity.id
_entity.type
_entity.pdbx_description
1 polymer ?
#
loop_
_entity_poly.entity_id
_entity_poly.type
_entity_poly.pdbx_seq_one_letter_code
_entity_poly.pdbx_strand_id
1 'polypeptide(L)'
;MRYLILLLALTLGFARLSAQVSGYGLSEYQYGNLPGERPKDLSTLYNQLNISYKQGNVRLAGRFETFHSMAFTDSNYVRPTQLSFQYKKDNFSFTLGNFYETLGKGLLLRTYEITGSIFETRAERVRYAFLRDLRGAHGVYSSKYFEIKALRGKMLDTYFAPINQEEARRNDFVEAIDVKGNYKGQSHWVNCNEA
;
A
#
# COMPACT_ATOMS: atom_id res chain seq x y z
N MET A 1 0.77 -17.63 -46.00
CA MET A 1 1.31 -17.00 -44.78
C MET A 1 0.81 -15.57 -44.51
N ARG A 2 0.75 -14.67 -45.51
CA ARG A 2 0.26 -13.27 -45.31
C ARG A 2 -1.13 -13.13 -44.67
N TYR A 3 -2.09 -13.97 -45.06
CA TYR A 3 -3.46 -13.94 -44.51
C TYR A 3 -3.57 -14.51 -43.08
N LEU A 4 -2.62 -15.35 -42.67
CA LEU A 4 -2.59 -15.93 -41.32
C LEU A 4 -2.24 -14.86 -40.27
N ILE A 5 -1.34 -13.94 -40.61
CA ILE A 5 -0.93 -12.82 -39.74
C ILE A 5 -2.07 -11.81 -39.60
N LEU A 6 -2.80 -11.53 -40.68
CA LEU A 6 -3.99 -10.67 -40.67
C LEU A 6 -5.13 -11.27 -39.83
N LEU A 7 -5.34 -12.59 -39.91
CA LEU A 7 -6.35 -13.29 -39.09
C LEU A 7 -5.96 -13.32 -37.59
N LEU A 8 -4.67 -13.47 -37.28
CA LEU A 8 -4.14 -13.41 -35.92
C LEU A 8 -4.27 -11.99 -35.32
N ALA A 9 -4.01 -10.95 -36.12
CA ALA A 9 -4.17 -9.56 -35.71
C ALA A 9 -5.65 -9.19 -35.50
N LEU A 10 -6.56 -9.70 -36.34
CA LEU A 10 -8.00 -9.46 -36.19
C LEU A 10 -8.54 -10.14 -34.93
N THR A 11 -8.13 -11.38 -34.64
CA THR A 11 -8.59 -12.13 -33.45
C THR A 11 -8.07 -11.56 -32.14
N LEU A 12 -6.86 -10.98 -32.12
CA LEU A 12 -6.34 -10.24 -30.96
C LEU A 12 -7.09 -8.91 -30.71
N GLY A 13 -7.71 -8.32 -31.74
CA GLY A 13 -8.50 -7.08 -31.63
C GLY A 13 -9.90 -7.23 -31.03
N PHE A 14 -10.44 -8.46 -30.96
CA PHE A 14 -11.78 -8.73 -30.41
C PHE A 14 -11.79 -9.17 -28.94
N ALA A 15 -10.62 -9.45 -28.35
CA ALA A 15 -10.54 -9.57 -26.91
C ALA A 15 -10.87 -8.21 -26.30
N ARG A 16 -12.03 -8.07 -25.67
CA ARG A 16 -12.38 -6.88 -24.86
C ARG A 16 -11.36 -6.80 -23.71
N LEU A 17 -10.20 -6.20 -23.96
CA LEU A 17 -9.27 -5.78 -22.93
C LEU A 17 -9.92 -4.61 -22.20
N SER A 18 -10.74 -4.91 -21.21
CA SER A 18 -11.17 -3.93 -20.21
C SER A 18 -9.99 -3.68 -19.26
N ALA A 19 -9.00 -2.96 -19.77
CA ALA A 19 -7.93 -2.37 -18.98
C ALA A 19 -8.41 -1.02 -18.45
N GLN A 20 -8.16 -0.77 -17.17
CA GLN A 20 -8.49 0.50 -16.52
C GLN A 20 -7.24 1.03 -15.82
N VAL A 21 -6.86 2.26 -16.15
CA VAL A 21 -5.90 3.05 -15.38
C VAL A 21 -6.70 4.01 -14.52
N SER A 22 -6.35 4.12 -13.25
CA SER A 22 -6.88 5.15 -12.36
C SER A 22 -5.78 5.67 -11.45
N GLY A 23 -5.92 6.91 -11.01
CA GLY A 23 -4.98 7.50 -10.08
C GLY A 23 -5.56 8.72 -9.40
N TYR A 24 -4.93 9.10 -8.30
CA TYR A 24 -5.23 10.32 -7.57
C TYR A 24 -3.95 10.84 -6.94
N GLY A 25 -3.89 12.16 -6.78
CA GLY A 25 -2.76 12.84 -6.17
C GLY A 25 -3.20 13.68 -4.98
N LEU A 26 -2.25 13.93 -4.09
CA LEU A 26 -2.37 14.91 -3.02
C LEU A 26 -1.16 15.85 -3.11
N SER A 27 -1.40 17.14 -2.98
CA SER A 27 -0.34 18.15 -2.91
C SER A 27 -0.63 19.05 -1.72
N GLU A 28 0.37 19.25 -0.86
CA GLU A 28 0.30 20.15 0.28
C GLU A 28 1.45 21.15 0.20
N TYR A 29 1.09 22.43 0.17
CA TYR A 29 2.03 23.53 0.33
C TYR A 29 1.84 24.14 1.71
N GLN A 30 2.94 24.33 2.44
CA GLN A 30 2.94 25.06 3.70
C GLN A 30 3.92 26.22 3.64
N TYR A 31 3.44 27.38 4.10
CA TYR A 31 4.24 28.55 4.41
C TYR A 31 4.13 28.90 5.89
N GLY A 32 5.26 29.10 6.55
CA GLY A 32 5.35 29.31 7.99
C GLY A 32 5.88 28.08 8.73
N ASN A 33 6.38 28.29 9.94
CA ASN A 33 6.95 27.25 10.79
C ASN A 33 6.24 27.15 12.15
N LEU A 34 6.62 26.13 12.93
CA LEU A 34 6.16 25.97 14.30
C LEU A 34 6.50 27.23 15.14
N PRO A 35 5.64 27.60 16.10
CA PRO A 35 5.92 28.71 17.01
C PRO A 35 7.27 28.53 17.72
N GLY A 36 8.14 29.53 17.61
CA GLY A 36 9.47 29.52 18.23
C GLY A 36 10.58 28.86 17.42
N GLU A 37 10.24 28.11 16.36
CA GLU A 37 11.23 27.45 15.50
C GLU A 37 11.75 28.37 14.39
N ARG A 38 12.98 28.10 13.93
CA ARG A 38 13.61 28.79 12.79
C ARG A 38 13.79 27.85 11.60
N PRO A 39 13.67 28.35 10.36
CA PRO A 39 13.28 29.71 9.99
C PRO A 39 11.77 29.95 10.20
N LYS A 40 11.33 31.21 10.35
CA LYS A 40 9.90 31.53 10.54
C LYS A 40 9.09 31.38 9.26
N ASP A 41 9.73 31.68 8.13
CA ASP A 41 9.27 31.65 6.76
C ASP A 41 9.59 30.31 6.08
N LEU A 42 9.45 29.20 6.83
CA LEU A 42 9.62 27.86 6.27
C LEU A 42 8.63 27.65 5.12
N SER A 43 9.15 27.28 3.96
CA SER A 43 8.38 26.94 2.77
C SER A 43 8.63 25.47 2.42
N THR A 44 7.55 24.70 2.33
CA THR A 44 7.61 23.25 2.07
C THR A 44 6.51 22.82 1.12
N LEU A 45 6.81 21.81 0.30
CA LEU A 45 5.90 21.20 -0.65
C LEU A 45 5.97 19.68 -0.51
N TYR A 46 4.84 19.05 -0.19
CA TYR A 46 4.67 17.60 -0.20
C TYR A 46 3.77 17.21 -1.37
N ASN A 47 4.12 16.13 -2.08
CA ASN A 47 3.26 15.54 -3.10
C ASN A 47 3.20 14.03 -2.93
N GLN A 48 2.02 13.48 -3.19
CA GLN A 48 1.75 12.06 -3.27
C GLN A 48 1.03 11.77 -4.58
N LEU A 49 1.43 10.71 -5.28
CA LEU A 49 0.78 10.21 -6.48
C LEU A 49 0.50 8.71 -6.32
N ASN A 50 -0.76 8.34 -6.44
CA ASN A 50 -1.22 6.95 -6.43
C ASN A 50 -1.70 6.60 -7.82
N ILE A 51 -1.19 5.51 -8.37
CA ILE A 51 -1.59 4.99 -9.69
C ILE A 51 -1.96 3.53 -9.54
N SER A 52 -3.01 3.11 -10.23
CA SER A 52 -3.37 1.71 -10.36
C SER A 52 -3.77 1.35 -11.78
N TYR A 53 -3.36 0.15 -12.18
CA TYR A 53 -3.72 -0.49 -13.43
C TYR A 53 -4.47 -1.78 -13.12
N LYS A 54 -5.63 -1.98 -13.73
CA LYS A 54 -6.44 -3.20 -13.58
C LYS A 54 -6.74 -3.77 -14.94
N GLN A 55 -6.53 -5.08 -15.10
CA GLN A 55 -6.90 -5.83 -16.28
C GLN A 55 -7.41 -7.21 -15.87
N GLY A 56 -8.71 -7.44 -16.06
CA GLY A 56 -9.36 -8.69 -15.62
C GLY A 56 -9.15 -8.94 -14.12
N ASN A 57 -8.49 -10.05 -13.82
CA ASN A 57 -8.21 -10.53 -12.46
C ASN A 57 -6.92 -9.96 -11.85
N VAL A 58 -6.16 -9.17 -12.61
CA VAL A 58 -4.87 -8.60 -12.18
C VAL A 58 -5.03 -7.12 -11.88
N ARG A 59 -4.38 -6.67 -10.80
CA ARG A 59 -4.21 -5.25 -10.47
C ARG A 59 -2.76 -4.98 -10.07
N LEU A 60 -2.18 -3.94 -10.67
CA LEU A 60 -0.93 -3.33 -10.25
C LEU A 60 -1.24 -2.00 -9.59
N ALA A 61 -0.59 -1.65 -8.50
CA ALA A 61 -0.71 -0.32 -7.92
C ALA A 61 0.63 0.15 -7.36
N GLY A 62 0.88 1.45 -7.48
CA GLY A 62 2.09 2.10 -6.97
C GLY A 62 1.78 3.44 -6.34
N ARG A 63 2.63 3.83 -5.38
CA ARG A 63 2.64 5.14 -4.75
C ARG A 63 4.02 5.77 -4.86
N PHE A 64 4.03 7.02 -5.27
CA PHE A 64 5.22 7.86 -5.32
C PHE A 64 4.99 9.08 -4.43
N GLU A 65 5.98 9.41 -3.61
CA GLU A 65 5.94 10.55 -2.71
C GLU A 65 7.16 11.44 -2.92
N THR A 66 6.94 12.75 -2.83
CA THR A 66 7.99 13.76 -2.85
C THR A 66 7.80 14.74 -1.71
N PHE A 67 8.90 15.17 -1.12
CA PHE A 67 8.92 16.23 -0.12
C PHE A 67 10.08 17.17 -0.40
N HIS A 68 9.79 18.46 -0.37
CA HIS A 68 10.75 19.53 -0.56
C HIS A 68 10.60 20.59 0.52
N SER A 69 11.71 20.96 1.12
CA SER A 69 11.88 22.07 2.05
C SER A 69 12.95 23.00 1.51
N MET A 70 12.67 24.30 1.50
CA MET A 70 13.66 25.31 1.09
C MET A 70 14.74 25.54 2.16
N ALA A 71 14.44 25.24 3.43
CA ALA A 71 15.33 25.48 4.56
C ALA A 71 16.11 24.23 5.01
N PHE A 72 15.55 23.04 4.78
CA PHE A 72 16.09 21.75 5.22
C PHE A 72 16.26 20.83 4.03
N THR A 73 17.29 21.08 3.21
CA THR A 73 17.48 20.35 1.94
C THR A 73 17.80 18.87 2.12
N ASP A 74 18.44 18.50 3.24
CA ASP A 74 18.76 17.11 3.56
C ASP A 74 17.51 16.27 3.87
N SER A 75 16.41 16.93 4.21
CA SER A 75 15.11 16.32 4.46
C SER A 75 14.34 16.03 3.15
N ASN A 76 14.84 16.51 2.01
CA ASN A 76 14.15 16.37 0.73
C ASN A 76 14.22 14.93 0.21
N TYR A 77 13.12 14.43 -0.36
CA TYR A 77 13.12 13.10 -0.97
C TYR A 77 12.16 13.00 -2.15
N VAL A 78 12.45 12.04 -3.02
CA VAL A 78 11.56 11.56 -4.08
C VAL A 78 11.68 10.04 -4.08
N ARG A 79 10.60 9.32 -3.79
CA ARG A 79 10.67 7.86 -3.73
C ARG A 79 9.36 7.15 -4.08
N PRO A 80 9.44 5.93 -4.65
CA PRO A 80 8.34 4.99 -4.56
C PRO A 80 8.21 4.54 -3.08
N THR A 81 7.02 4.68 -2.50
CA THR A 81 6.73 4.24 -1.12
C THR A 81 5.93 2.95 -1.08
N GLN A 82 5.15 2.67 -2.13
CA GLN A 82 4.40 1.42 -2.23
C GLN A 82 4.42 0.88 -3.67
N LEU A 83 4.49 -0.45 -3.78
CA LEU A 83 4.30 -1.19 -5.01
C LEU A 83 3.57 -2.50 -4.69
N SER A 84 2.51 -2.80 -5.44
CA SER A 84 1.72 -4.01 -5.21
C SER A 84 1.26 -4.65 -6.51
N PHE A 85 1.28 -5.97 -6.52
CA PHE A 85 0.64 -6.83 -7.50
C PHE A 85 -0.46 -7.62 -6.80
N GLN A 86 -1.64 -7.65 -7.38
CA GLN A 86 -2.79 -8.37 -6.86
C GLN A 86 -3.40 -9.25 -7.95
N TYR A 87 -3.71 -10.49 -7.61
CA TYR A 87 -4.49 -11.41 -8.42
C TYR A 87 -5.71 -11.87 -7.65
N LYS A 88 -6.90 -11.69 -8.22
CA LYS A 88 -8.16 -12.13 -7.61
C LYS A 88 -9.01 -12.88 -8.61
N LYS A 89 -9.35 -14.13 -8.29
CA LYS A 89 -10.23 -14.98 -9.10
C LYS A 89 -11.10 -15.84 -8.20
N ASP A 90 -12.41 -15.74 -8.39
CA ASP A 90 -13.43 -16.52 -7.68
C ASP A 90 -13.24 -16.44 -6.14
N ASN A 91 -12.86 -17.56 -5.54
CA ASN A 91 -12.69 -17.76 -4.10
C ASN A 91 -11.27 -17.45 -3.61
N PHE A 92 -10.36 -17.05 -4.50
CA PHE A 92 -8.95 -16.86 -4.18
C PHE A 92 -8.48 -15.43 -4.49
N SER A 93 -7.72 -14.87 -3.56
CA SER A 93 -7.04 -13.58 -3.72
C SER A 93 -5.61 -13.70 -3.24
N PHE A 94 -4.68 -13.17 -4.00
CA PHE A 94 -3.27 -13.11 -3.66
C PHE A 94 -2.72 -11.71 -3.90
N THR A 95 -1.90 -11.22 -2.99
CA THR A 95 -1.20 -9.94 -3.08
C THR A 95 0.27 -10.14 -2.79
N LEU A 96 1.12 -9.51 -3.61
CA LEU A 96 2.56 -9.43 -3.44
C LEU A 96 2.98 -7.96 -3.43
N GLY A 97 3.87 -7.57 -2.51
CA GLY A 97 4.30 -6.20 -2.32
C GLY A 97 3.60 -5.55 -1.12
N ASN A 98 3.17 -4.30 -1.27
CA ASN A 98 2.51 -3.54 -0.20
C ASN A 98 1.02 -3.90 -0.09
N PHE A 99 0.55 -4.18 1.13
CA PHE A 99 -0.87 -4.46 1.39
C PHE A 99 -1.30 -4.00 2.79
N TYR A 100 -2.63 -3.87 2.93
CA TYR A 100 -3.29 -3.61 4.20
C TYR A 100 -4.21 -4.80 4.52
N GLU A 101 -4.21 -5.21 5.78
CA GLU A 101 -4.98 -6.30 6.35
C GLU A 101 -5.30 -6.04 7.83
N THR A 102 -6.39 -6.64 8.30
CA THR A 102 -6.82 -6.62 9.69
C THR A 102 -7.13 -8.05 10.14
N LEU A 103 -6.40 -8.55 11.13
CA LEU A 103 -6.59 -9.89 11.69
C LEU A 103 -7.18 -9.82 13.11
N GLY A 104 -7.97 -10.81 13.48
CA GLY A 104 -8.54 -10.91 14.84
C GLY A 104 -9.34 -9.66 15.25
N LYS A 105 -10.12 -9.09 14.32
CA LYS A 105 -10.87 -7.81 14.50
C LYS A 105 -9.97 -6.60 14.84
N GLY A 106 -8.68 -6.67 14.50
CA GLY A 106 -7.72 -5.60 14.76
C GLY A 106 -6.99 -5.71 16.09
N LEU A 107 -7.26 -6.75 16.88
CA LEU A 107 -6.54 -7.00 18.14
C LEU A 107 -5.14 -7.57 17.90
N LEU A 108 -4.96 -8.33 16.81
CA LEU A 108 -3.69 -8.98 16.51
C LEU A 108 -2.86 -8.19 15.50
N LEU A 109 -3.52 -7.73 14.44
CA LEU A 109 -2.90 -6.94 13.40
C LEU A 109 -3.89 -5.93 12.88
N ARG A 110 -3.45 -4.68 12.76
CA ARG A 110 -4.17 -3.63 12.06
C ARG A 110 -3.19 -2.79 11.26
N THR A 111 -3.25 -2.96 9.95
CA THR A 111 -2.58 -2.07 8.99
C THR A 111 -3.64 -1.21 8.32
N TYR A 112 -3.29 0.03 8.02
CA TYR A 112 -4.26 1.04 7.56
C TYR A 112 -3.58 2.19 6.84
N GLU A 113 -4.40 2.98 6.18
CA GLU A 113 -4.07 4.30 5.67
C GLU A 113 -5.18 5.26 6.06
N ILE A 114 -4.81 6.47 6.47
CA ILE A 114 -5.76 7.58 6.60
C ILE A 114 -5.60 8.45 5.35
N THR A 115 -6.47 8.21 4.36
CA THR A 115 -6.42 8.94 3.09
C THR A 115 -6.54 10.44 3.32
N GLY A 116 -5.67 11.21 2.67
CA GLY A 116 -5.66 12.67 2.79
C GLY A 116 -4.95 13.19 4.04
N SER A 117 -4.49 12.32 4.94
CA SER A 117 -3.74 12.71 6.12
C SER A 117 -2.24 12.66 5.86
N ILE A 118 -1.55 13.72 6.27
CA ILE A 118 -0.10 13.85 6.23
C ILE A 118 0.44 13.77 7.65
N PHE A 119 1.52 13.02 7.83
CA PHE A 119 2.30 13.00 9.06
C PHE A 119 3.55 13.86 8.90
N GLU A 120 4.00 14.45 10.00
CA GLU A 120 5.24 15.21 10.05
C GLU A 120 6.08 14.76 11.24
N THR A 121 7.34 14.36 11.01
CA THR A 121 8.27 14.10 12.11
C THR A 121 8.76 15.43 12.69
N ARG A 122 8.74 15.56 14.02
CA ARG A 122 9.24 16.77 14.69
C ARG A 122 10.75 16.94 14.53
N ALA A 123 11.50 15.85 14.60
CA ALA A 123 12.97 15.88 14.57
C ALA A 123 13.51 16.23 13.17
N GLU A 124 12.98 15.61 12.12
CA GLU A 124 13.53 15.77 10.76
C GLU A 124 12.74 16.80 9.93
N ARG A 125 11.58 17.24 10.44
CA ARG A 125 10.64 18.15 9.75
C ARG A 125 10.26 17.65 8.36
N VAL A 126 10.12 16.33 8.21
CA VAL A 126 9.78 15.64 6.97
C VAL A 126 8.30 15.30 6.97
N ARG A 127 7.62 15.54 5.84
CA ARG A 127 6.22 15.10 5.64
C ARG A 127 6.08 13.88 4.75
N TYR A 128 5.12 13.03 5.09
CA TYR A 128 4.81 11.79 4.38
C TYR A 128 3.41 11.29 4.70
N ALA A 129 2.90 10.35 3.91
CA ALA A 129 1.56 9.82 4.07
C ALA A 129 1.37 9.11 5.43
N PHE A 130 0.22 9.33 6.08
CA PHE A 130 -0.14 8.63 7.32
C PHE A 130 -0.66 7.23 7.02
N LEU A 131 0.24 6.25 6.97
CA LEU A 131 -0.08 4.86 6.69
C LEU A 131 0.81 3.91 7.49
N ARG A 132 0.28 2.73 7.80
CA ARG A 132 1.02 1.60 8.37
C ARG A 132 0.66 0.36 7.56
N ASP A 133 1.54 -0.07 6.66
CA ASP A 133 1.30 -1.20 5.75
C ASP A 133 2.23 -2.39 6.05
N LEU A 134 2.00 -3.50 5.34
CA LEU A 134 2.92 -4.63 5.26
C LEU A 134 3.53 -4.71 3.87
N ARG A 135 4.80 -5.10 3.80
CA ARG A 135 5.48 -5.46 2.54
C ARG A 135 5.83 -6.94 2.55
N GLY A 136 5.19 -7.72 1.69
CA GLY A 136 5.39 -9.17 1.64
C GLY A 136 4.36 -9.87 0.75
N ALA A 137 3.86 -11.01 1.21
CA ALA A 137 2.85 -11.80 0.54
C ALA A 137 1.61 -11.99 1.43
N HIS A 138 0.44 -11.98 0.81
CA HIS A 138 -0.84 -12.18 1.47
C HIS A 138 -1.76 -13.00 0.56
N GLY A 139 -2.37 -14.04 1.12
CA GLY A 139 -3.32 -14.91 0.44
C GLY A 139 -4.61 -15.03 1.22
N VAL A 140 -5.73 -15.01 0.51
CA VAL A 140 -7.07 -15.24 1.05
C VAL A 140 -7.77 -16.30 0.22
N TYR A 141 -8.33 -17.29 0.90
CA TYR A 141 -9.29 -18.23 0.32
C TYR A 141 -10.61 -18.13 1.08
N SER A 142 -11.70 -17.86 0.36
CA SER A 142 -13.04 -17.73 0.93
C SER A 142 -13.99 -18.74 0.30
N SER A 143 -14.66 -19.54 1.12
CA SER A 143 -15.72 -20.47 0.71
C SER A 143 -17.04 -20.14 1.41
N LYS A 144 -18.10 -20.90 1.13
CA LYS A 144 -19.39 -20.76 1.82
C LYS A 144 -19.29 -21.02 3.33
N TYR A 145 -18.36 -21.88 3.76
CA TYR A 145 -18.30 -22.38 5.14
C TYR A 145 -17.15 -21.80 5.94
N PHE A 146 -16.08 -21.36 5.29
CA PHE A 146 -14.91 -20.84 5.96
C PHE A 146 -14.12 -19.86 5.09
N GLU A 147 -13.34 -19.03 5.75
CA GLU A 147 -12.33 -18.15 5.15
C GLU A 147 -10.99 -18.41 5.83
N ILE A 148 -9.93 -18.49 5.04
CA ILE A 148 -8.55 -18.63 5.50
C ILE A 148 -7.77 -17.46 4.93
N LYS A 149 -7.08 -16.74 5.80
CA LYS A 149 -6.09 -15.72 5.44
C LYS A 149 -4.73 -16.19 5.92
N ALA A 150 -3.72 -15.99 5.09
CA ALA A 150 -2.33 -16.21 5.46
C ALA A 150 -1.50 -15.04 4.95
N LEU A 151 -0.63 -14.51 5.80
CA LEU A 151 0.27 -13.42 5.43
C LEU A 151 1.66 -13.62 6.01
N ARG A 152 2.63 -13.08 5.28
CA ARG A 152 4.04 -13.03 5.65
C ARG A 152 4.61 -11.73 5.12
N GLY A 153 5.11 -10.85 5.97
CA GLY A 153 5.65 -9.57 5.51
C GLY A 153 6.31 -8.74 6.59
N LYS A 154 7.01 -7.68 6.16
CA LYS A 154 7.63 -6.71 7.06
C LYS A 154 6.76 -5.49 7.25
N MET A 155 6.50 -5.13 8.51
CA MET A 155 5.64 -4.01 8.85
C MET A 155 6.38 -2.69 8.67
N LEU A 156 5.66 -1.65 8.22
CA LEU A 156 6.22 -0.30 8.23
C LEU A 156 6.18 0.28 9.65
N ASP A 157 7.32 0.72 10.13
CA ASP A 157 7.41 1.63 11.26
C ASP A 157 7.31 3.07 10.76
N THR A 158 6.24 3.75 11.19
CA THR A 158 5.97 5.14 10.84
C THR A 158 6.78 6.14 11.64
N TYR A 159 7.51 5.70 12.68
CA TYR A 159 8.38 6.58 13.47
C TYR A 159 9.56 7.10 12.64
N PHE A 160 10.06 6.28 11.71
CA PHE A 160 11.17 6.63 10.83
C PHE A 160 10.66 7.25 9.52
N ALA A 161 11.08 8.50 9.26
CA ALA A 161 10.70 9.19 8.05
C ALA A 161 11.27 8.54 6.79
N PRO A 162 10.70 8.81 5.59
CA PRO A 162 11.13 8.18 4.36
C PRO A 162 12.52 8.61 3.84
N ILE A 163 13.19 9.53 4.52
CA ILE A 163 14.62 9.80 4.28
C ILE A 163 15.53 8.69 4.83
N ASN A 164 15.03 7.89 5.77
CA ASN A 164 15.75 6.75 6.34
C ASN A 164 15.71 5.53 5.41
N GLN A 165 16.72 4.66 5.54
CA GLN A 165 16.82 3.40 4.79
C GLN A 165 15.60 2.50 5.06
N GLU A 166 15.14 1.80 4.04
CA GLU A 166 13.91 1.01 4.10
C GLU A 166 14.02 -0.17 5.09
N GLU A 167 15.23 -0.70 5.29
CA GLU A 167 15.55 -1.74 6.25
C GLU A 167 15.32 -1.27 7.69
N ALA A 168 15.68 -0.02 8.00
CA ALA A 168 15.43 0.58 9.31
C ALA A 168 13.94 0.83 9.55
N ARG A 169 13.20 1.18 8.48
CA ARG A 169 11.75 1.41 8.53
C ARG A 169 10.91 0.12 8.57
N ARG A 170 11.54 -1.04 8.34
CA ARG A 170 10.88 -2.35 8.23
C ARG A 170 11.74 -3.43 8.88
N ASN A 171 12.04 -3.23 10.16
CA ASN A 171 12.73 -4.19 11.01
C ASN A 171 11.80 -5.34 11.46
N ASP A 172 10.54 -5.03 11.74
CA ASP A 172 9.57 -5.96 12.29
C ASP A 172 8.97 -6.85 11.20
N PHE A 173 8.89 -8.13 11.50
CA PHE A 173 8.40 -9.16 10.61
C PHE A 173 7.15 -9.80 11.22
N VAL A 174 6.17 -10.11 10.37
CA VAL A 174 4.86 -10.60 10.80
C VAL A 174 4.47 -11.80 9.96
N GLU A 175 4.12 -12.90 10.62
CA GLU A 175 3.53 -14.10 10.03
C GLU A 175 2.26 -14.47 10.77
N ALA A 176 1.18 -14.61 10.01
CA ALA A 176 -0.10 -14.93 10.62
C ALA A 176 -0.98 -15.77 9.71
N ILE A 177 -1.75 -16.65 10.34
CA ILE A 177 -2.85 -17.40 9.74
C ILE A 177 -4.11 -17.11 10.55
N ASP A 178 -5.17 -16.68 9.87
CA ASP A 178 -6.50 -16.46 10.44
C ASP A 178 -7.51 -17.37 9.74
N VAL A 179 -8.19 -18.19 10.52
CA VAL A 179 -9.24 -19.10 10.04
C VAL A 179 -10.56 -18.70 10.66
N LYS A 180 -11.51 -18.35 9.79
CA LYS A 180 -12.88 -18.01 10.16
C LYS A 180 -13.83 -19.10 9.66
N GLY A 181 -14.50 -19.80 10.57
CA GLY A 181 -15.57 -20.74 10.24
C GLY A 181 -16.94 -20.09 10.39
N ASN A 182 -17.85 -20.33 9.46
CA ASN A 182 -19.27 -19.98 9.56
C ASN A 182 -20.10 -21.26 9.71
N TYR A 183 -20.56 -21.53 10.94
CA TYR A 183 -21.48 -22.62 11.23
C TYR A 183 -22.78 -22.06 11.79
N LYS A 184 -23.91 -22.35 11.13
CA LYS A 184 -25.27 -21.91 11.53
C LYS A 184 -25.39 -20.40 11.82
N GLY A 185 -24.67 -19.55 11.09
CA GLY A 185 -24.70 -18.09 11.26
C GLY A 185 -23.80 -17.55 12.38
N GLN A 186 -23.03 -18.40 13.07
CA GLN A 186 -22.04 -17.98 14.07
C GLN A 186 -20.61 -18.10 13.51
N SER A 187 -19.85 -17.00 13.59
CA SER A 187 -18.45 -16.95 13.15
C SER A 187 -17.50 -17.32 14.30
N HIS A 188 -16.70 -18.37 14.11
CA HIS A 188 -15.64 -18.79 15.04
C HIS A 188 -14.26 -18.44 14.46
N TRP A 189 -13.33 -18.03 15.31
CA TRP A 189 -12.02 -17.49 14.91
C TRP A 189 -10.89 -18.28 15.58
N VAL A 190 -9.89 -18.69 14.81
CA VAL A 190 -8.64 -19.22 15.32
C VAL A 190 -7.51 -18.45 14.66
N ASN A 191 -6.62 -17.88 15.48
CA ASN A 191 -5.49 -17.10 15.01
C ASN A 191 -4.19 -17.71 15.55
N CYS A 192 -3.21 -17.88 14.68
CA CYS A 192 -1.82 -18.15 15.06
C CYS A 192 -0.97 -16.97 14.57
N ASN A 193 -0.22 -16.36 15.47
CA ASN A 193 0.71 -15.28 15.18
C ASN A 193 2.05 -15.61 15.82
N GLU A 194 3.12 -15.58 15.04
CA GLU A 194 4.50 -15.57 15.55
C GLU A 194 5.05 -14.17 15.27
N ALA A 195 5.38 -13.46 16.35
CA ALA A 195 5.95 -12.11 16.34
C ALA A 195 7.41 -12.18 16.81
#